data_AF-X1J2F1-F1
#
_entry.id   AF-X1J2F1-F1
#
_cell.length_a   1.000
_cell.length_b   1.000
_cell.length_c   1.000
_cell.angle_alpha   90.00
_cell.angle_beta   90.00
_cell.angle_gamma   90.00
#
_symmetry.space_group_name_H-M   'P 1'
#
loop_
_entity.id
_entity.type
_entity.pdbx_description
1 polymer ?
#
loop_
_entity_poly.entity_id
_entity_poly.type
_entity_poly.pdbx_seq_one_letter_code
_entity_poly.pdbx_strand_id
1 'polypeptide(L)'
;CGASIGREGPTVQVGGAIMFAIGRFAPFRQPGFLLAGAAAGVAAAFNTPLAGIVFGIEELSRSFEMRTSGLIIGAVIAAGLTSLAIVGDYDYFGSTAAVLPFGRAWVVVPVCAALCGLAGGLFSRILLLFARGLPGMAGATIKRHPVIFAMLCGLGVALCGLASHDHVYGTGYEQARAIIHGTGGVDYSFGPWKFAATLLSSISGIPGGIFAPSLAIGAGLASDLSLLFREVPIGALVLIGMVSYLTGVVQAPITSFVITSEMTN
;
A
#
# COMPACT_ATOMS: atom_id res chain seq x y z
N CYS A 1 16.54 -7.31 7.28
CA CYS A 1 16.16 -7.33 8.71
C CYS A 1 14.67 -7.63 8.96
N GLY A 2 13.89 -8.07 7.95
CA GLY A 2 12.54 -8.63 8.19
C GLY A 2 11.42 -7.62 8.47
N ALA A 3 11.68 -6.31 8.49
CA ALA A 3 10.63 -5.31 8.69
C ALA A 3 9.47 -5.48 7.69
N SER A 4 8.23 -5.35 8.16
CA SER A 4 7.03 -5.43 7.32
C SER A 4 6.77 -4.07 6.69
N ILE A 5 7.57 -3.74 5.67
CA ILE A 5 7.56 -2.47 4.97
C ILE A 5 7.65 -2.68 3.45
N GLY A 6 7.09 -1.73 2.72
CA GLY A 6 7.15 -1.59 1.27
C GLY A 6 8.36 -0.78 0.81
N ARG A 7 8.64 -0.84 -0.50
CA ARG A 7 9.72 -0.07 -1.14
C ARG A 7 9.24 1.26 -1.72
N GLU A 8 7.93 1.48 -1.73
CA GLU A 8 7.28 2.59 -2.42
C GLU A 8 7.53 3.95 -1.76
N GLY A 9 7.55 4.00 -0.43
CA GLY A 9 7.85 5.24 0.30
C GLY A 9 9.20 5.83 -0.12
N PRO A 10 10.29 5.04 -0.05
CA PRO A 10 11.59 5.45 -0.56
C PRO A 10 11.60 5.82 -2.05
N THR A 11 10.96 5.07 -2.94
CA THR A 11 10.98 5.39 -4.38
C THR A 11 10.26 6.69 -4.70
N VAL A 12 9.15 7.00 -4.02
CA VAL A 12 8.43 8.28 -4.14
C VAL A 12 9.31 9.45 -3.71
N GLN A 13 10.00 9.31 -2.58
CA GLN A 13 10.89 10.36 -2.08
C GLN A 13 12.10 10.57 -3.01
N VAL A 14 12.71 9.49 -3.50
CA VAL A 14 13.83 9.53 -4.44
C VAL A 14 13.40 10.16 -5.77
N GLY A 15 12.27 9.72 -6.35
CA GLY A 15 11.74 10.27 -7.59
C GLY A 15 11.42 11.77 -7.47
N GLY A 16 10.77 12.17 -6.37
CA GLY A 16 10.51 13.57 -6.06
C GLY A 16 11.78 14.39 -5.91
N ALA A 17 12.79 13.88 -5.20
CA ALA A 17 14.07 14.56 -5.01
C ALA A 17 14.85 14.76 -6.32
N ILE A 18 14.87 13.74 -7.20
CA ILE A 18 15.53 13.80 -8.50
C ILE A 18 14.87 14.89 -9.36
N MET A 19 13.54 14.86 -9.51
CA MET A 19 12.87 15.88 -10.31
C MET A 19 12.91 17.27 -9.68
N PHE A 20 12.91 17.37 -8.36
CA PHE A 20 13.13 18.64 -7.69
C PHE A 20 14.53 19.21 -7.98
N ALA A 21 15.56 18.36 -8.05
CA ALA A 21 16.91 18.78 -8.43
C ALA A 21 16.98 19.21 -9.90
N ILE A 22 16.39 18.45 -10.82
CA ILE A 22 16.33 18.78 -12.25
C ILE A 22 15.54 20.07 -12.49
N GLY A 23 14.42 20.27 -11.78
CA GLY A 23 13.60 21.47 -11.86
C GLY A 23 14.33 22.77 -11.48
N ARG A 24 15.54 22.69 -10.89
CA ARG A 24 16.41 23.87 -10.68
C ARG A 24 16.95 24.45 -11.99
N PHE A 25 17.04 23.64 -13.04
CA PHE A 25 17.51 24.06 -14.37
C PHE A 25 16.36 24.52 -15.28
N ALA A 26 15.10 24.35 -14.86
CA ALA A 26 13.96 24.84 -15.61
C ALA A 26 13.82 26.38 -15.46
N PRO A 27 13.45 27.10 -16.54
CA PRO A 27 13.31 28.55 -16.52
C PRO A 27 12.26 29.06 -15.51
N PHE A 28 11.30 28.20 -15.14
CA PHE A 28 10.31 28.47 -14.09
C PHE A 28 10.26 27.29 -13.12
N ARG A 29 10.47 27.55 -11.83
CA ARG A 29 10.32 26.53 -10.78
C ARG A 29 8.82 26.26 -10.57
N GLN A 30 8.37 25.09 -11.01
CA GLN A 30 6.99 24.66 -10.82
C GLN A 30 6.91 23.59 -9.73
N PRO A 31 5.99 23.69 -8.76
CA PRO A 31 5.69 22.61 -7.81
C PRO A 31 5.45 21.26 -8.51
N GLY A 32 4.97 21.32 -9.75
CA GLY A 32 4.73 20.18 -10.63
C GLY A 32 5.90 19.23 -10.83
N PHE A 33 7.16 19.68 -10.76
CA PHE A 33 8.31 18.77 -10.90
C PHE A 33 8.41 17.80 -9.71
N LEU A 34 8.24 18.30 -8.48
CA LEU A 34 8.27 17.45 -7.29
C LEU A 34 7.14 16.40 -7.34
N LEU A 35 5.94 16.85 -7.70
CA LEU A 35 4.75 16.01 -7.91
C LEU A 35 4.96 14.95 -8.99
N ALA A 36 5.48 15.35 -10.16
CA ALA A 36 5.75 14.46 -11.28
C ALA A 36 6.80 13.39 -10.92
N GLY A 37 7.86 13.78 -10.22
CA GLY A 37 8.88 12.83 -9.74
C GLY A 37 8.33 11.85 -8.70
N ALA A 38 7.51 12.33 -7.76
CA ALA A 38 6.86 11.49 -6.76
C ALA A 38 5.89 10.48 -7.41
N ALA A 39 5.06 10.93 -8.34
CA ALA A 39 4.14 10.09 -9.12
C ALA A 39 4.88 9.05 -9.98
N ALA A 40 5.97 9.46 -10.65
CA ALA A 40 6.86 8.56 -11.38
C ALA A 40 7.50 7.50 -10.46
N GLY A 41 7.86 7.87 -9.23
CA GLY A 41 8.39 6.96 -8.22
C GLY A 41 7.38 5.88 -7.77
N VAL A 42 6.09 6.22 -7.69
CA VAL A 42 5.02 5.21 -7.47
C VAL A 42 4.89 4.31 -8.69
N ALA A 43 4.76 4.89 -9.89
CA ALA A 43 4.58 4.13 -11.12
C ALA A 43 5.70 3.11 -11.34
N ALA A 44 6.96 3.51 -11.12
CA ALA A 44 8.12 2.64 -11.23
C ALA A 44 8.20 1.58 -10.11
N ALA A 45 7.68 1.87 -8.91
CA ALA A 45 7.67 0.89 -7.82
C ALA A 45 6.71 -0.27 -8.05
N PHE A 46 5.70 -0.06 -8.89
CA PHE A 46 4.61 -0.99 -9.08
C PHE A 46 4.41 -1.45 -10.52
N ASN A 47 5.15 -0.86 -11.47
CA ASN A 47 4.91 -1.04 -12.90
C ASN A 47 3.48 -0.65 -13.31
N THR A 48 2.90 0.37 -12.65
CA THR A 48 1.50 0.80 -12.81
C THR A 48 1.44 2.28 -13.22
N PRO A 49 1.51 2.60 -14.53
CA PRO A 49 1.53 3.98 -15.00
C PRO A 49 0.22 4.71 -14.73
N LEU A 50 -0.95 4.11 -14.96
CA LEU A 50 -2.21 4.82 -14.72
C LEU A 50 -2.38 5.16 -13.24
N ALA A 51 -2.02 4.24 -12.36
CA ALA A 51 -2.01 4.43 -10.92
C ALA A 51 -1.09 5.58 -10.49
N GLY A 52 0.11 5.69 -11.07
CA GLY A 52 1.02 6.80 -10.77
C GLY A 52 0.41 8.16 -11.15
N ILE A 53 -0.27 8.24 -12.30
CA ILE A 53 -0.95 9.45 -12.75
C ILE A 53 -2.08 9.80 -11.77
N VAL A 54 -2.95 8.84 -11.46
CA VAL A 54 -4.11 9.05 -10.59
C VAL A 54 -3.66 9.39 -9.17
N PHE A 55 -2.63 8.73 -8.63
CA PHE A 55 -2.04 9.08 -7.34
C PHE A 55 -1.51 10.52 -7.32
N GLY A 56 -0.81 10.92 -8.38
CA GLY A 56 -0.34 12.30 -8.54
C GLY A 56 -1.49 13.32 -8.53
N ILE A 57 -2.65 12.96 -9.09
CA ILE A 57 -3.83 13.82 -9.19
C ILE A 57 -4.67 13.81 -7.90
N GLU A 58 -4.98 12.65 -7.36
CA GLU A 58 -5.91 12.48 -6.23
C GLU A 58 -5.24 12.76 -4.88
N GLU A 59 -4.04 12.21 -4.64
CA GLU A 59 -3.39 12.29 -3.33
C GLU A 59 -2.44 13.50 -3.22
N LEU A 60 -1.62 13.73 -4.25
CA LEU A 60 -0.56 14.73 -4.17
C LEU A 60 -1.02 16.14 -4.59
N SER A 61 -1.96 16.26 -5.52
CA SER A 61 -2.39 17.55 -6.09
C SER A 61 -3.50 18.20 -5.26
N ARG A 62 -3.18 18.71 -4.07
CA ARG A 62 -4.15 19.42 -3.20
C ARG A 62 -4.74 20.72 -3.78
N SER A 63 -4.18 21.28 -4.86
CA SER A 63 -4.73 22.47 -5.53
C SER A 63 -4.56 22.37 -7.05
N PHE A 64 -5.68 22.26 -7.74
CA PHE A 64 -5.77 22.14 -9.19
C PHE A 64 -5.13 23.32 -9.93
N GLU A 65 -4.01 23.09 -10.62
CA GLU A 65 -3.70 23.80 -11.85
C GLU A 65 -3.68 22.79 -12.99
N MET A 66 -4.66 22.88 -13.91
CA MET A 66 -4.75 22.10 -15.16
C MET A 66 -3.46 22.13 -16.00
N ARG A 67 -2.56 23.09 -15.74
CA ARG A 67 -1.27 23.24 -16.42
C ARG A 67 -0.24 22.18 -15.97
N THR A 68 -0.40 21.58 -14.79
CA THR A 68 0.56 20.62 -14.22
C THR A 68 0.30 19.18 -14.66
N SER A 69 -0.90 18.87 -15.15
CA SER A 69 -1.30 17.51 -15.55
C SER A 69 -0.43 16.95 -16.68
N GLY A 70 -0.01 17.77 -17.65
CA GLY A 70 0.83 17.31 -18.76
C GLY A 70 2.22 16.82 -18.32
N LEU A 71 2.84 17.49 -17.35
CA LEU A 71 4.14 17.09 -16.79
C LEU A 71 4.03 15.79 -15.98
N ILE A 72 2.99 15.66 -15.16
CA ILE A 72 2.75 14.44 -14.37
C ILE A 72 2.50 13.25 -15.31
N ILE A 73 1.60 13.41 -16.29
CA ILE A 73 1.29 12.37 -17.26
C ILE A 73 2.54 11.95 -18.05
N GLY A 74 3.30 12.92 -18.59
CA GLY A 74 4.52 12.64 -19.34
C GLY A 74 5.59 11.92 -18.51
N ALA A 75 5.83 12.37 -17.27
CA ALA A 75 6.81 11.74 -16.38
C ALA A 75 6.40 10.33 -15.96
N VAL A 76 5.12 10.10 -15.68
CA VAL A 76 4.62 8.78 -15.30
C VAL A 76 4.66 7.80 -16.48
N ILE A 77 4.28 8.23 -17.69
CA ILE A 77 4.40 7.40 -18.89
C ILE A 77 5.88 7.03 -19.12
N ALA A 78 6.80 8.00 -19.03
CA ALA A 78 8.22 7.74 -19.18
C ALA A 78 8.75 6.76 -18.12
N ALA A 79 8.35 6.92 -16.85
CA ALA A 79 8.74 6.03 -15.76
C ALA A 79 8.19 4.61 -15.95
N GLY A 80 6.92 4.50 -16.39
CA GLY A 80 6.28 3.24 -16.73
C GLY A 80 6.97 2.50 -17.87
N LEU A 81 7.21 3.18 -18.99
CA LEU A 81 7.93 2.61 -20.14
C LEU A 81 9.36 2.21 -19.79
N THR A 82 10.05 3.01 -18.95
CA THR A 82 11.40 2.69 -18.49
C THR A 82 11.41 1.47 -17.56
N SER A 83 10.45 1.38 -16.63
CA SER A 83 10.24 0.21 -15.78
C SER A 83 9.99 -1.03 -16.63
N LEU A 84 9.08 -0.95 -17.59
CA LEU A 84 8.77 -2.05 -18.52
C LEU A 84 10.00 -2.47 -19.35
N ALA A 85 10.79 -1.52 -19.83
CA ALA A 85 11.98 -1.80 -20.64
C ALA A 85 13.13 -2.44 -19.83
N ILE A 86 13.25 -2.12 -18.53
CA ILE A 86 14.33 -2.62 -17.66
C ILE A 86 13.92 -3.90 -16.93
N VAL A 87 12.71 -3.94 -16.37
CA VAL A 87 12.20 -4.98 -15.47
C VAL A 87 11.31 -5.99 -16.22
N GLY A 88 10.74 -5.59 -17.36
CA GLY A 88 9.82 -6.41 -18.15
C GLY A 88 8.35 -6.15 -17.84
N ASP A 89 7.48 -6.78 -18.64
CA ASP A 89 6.05 -6.86 -18.36
C ASP A 89 5.80 -7.91 -17.26
N TYR A 90 5.16 -7.50 -16.18
CA TYR A 90 4.95 -8.35 -15.02
C TYR A 90 3.67 -7.95 -14.29
N ASP A 91 2.67 -8.83 -14.30
CA ASP A 91 1.48 -8.69 -13.46
C ASP A 91 1.88 -8.86 -12.00
N TYR A 92 1.88 -7.76 -11.23
CA TYR A 92 2.32 -7.79 -9.84
C TYR A 92 1.54 -8.88 -9.07
N PHE A 93 0.22 -8.91 -9.09
CA PHE A 93 -0.54 -9.91 -8.34
C PHE A 93 -1.07 -11.10 -9.18
N GLY A 94 -0.80 -11.14 -10.48
CA GLY A 94 -1.36 -12.12 -11.43
C GLY A 94 -2.81 -11.80 -11.83
N SER A 95 -3.42 -12.57 -12.75
CA SER A 95 -4.78 -12.35 -13.24
C SER A 95 -5.83 -13.24 -12.57
N THR A 96 -7.06 -12.73 -12.41
CA THR A 96 -8.21 -13.53 -11.95
C THR A 96 -9.45 -13.26 -12.79
N ALA A 97 -9.92 -14.27 -13.52
CA ALA A 97 -11.16 -14.20 -14.31
C ALA A 97 -12.45 -14.33 -13.45
N ALA A 98 -12.38 -13.95 -12.17
CA ALA A 98 -13.46 -14.12 -11.21
C ALA A 98 -14.61 -13.14 -11.48
N VAL A 99 -15.72 -13.65 -11.99
CA VAL A 99 -16.95 -12.87 -12.17
C VAL A 99 -17.84 -13.03 -10.94
N LEU A 100 -18.20 -11.91 -10.30
CA LEU A 100 -19.16 -11.93 -9.19
C LEU A 100 -20.59 -11.92 -9.75
N PRO A 101 -21.36 -13.02 -9.62
CA PRO A 101 -22.72 -13.06 -10.15
C PRO A 101 -23.61 -12.03 -9.44
N PHE A 102 -24.40 -11.29 -10.21
CA PHE A 102 -25.40 -10.38 -9.66
C PHE A 102 -26.41 -11.16 -8.81
N GLY A 103 -26.58 -10.78 -7.54
CA GLY A 103 -27.45 -11.48 -6.59
C GLY A 103 -27.01 -11.33 -5.14
N ARG A 104 -27.34 -12.31 -4.30
CA ARG A 104 -27.03 -12.29 -2.85
C ARG A 104 -25.53 -12.20 -2.54
N ALA A 105 -24.69 -12.68 -3.46
CA ALA A 105 -23.23 -12.57 -3.35
C ALA A 105 -22.73 -11.12 -3.26
N TRP A 106 -23.48 -10.14 -3.77
CA TRP A 106 -23.10 -8.72 -3.72
C TRP A 106 -23.11 -8.13 -2.31
N VAL A 107 -23.78 -8.76 -1.34
CA VAL A 107 -23.74 -8.34 0.07
C VAL A 107 -22.32 -8.38 0.63
N VAL A 108 -21.46 -9.24 0.06
CA VAL A 108 -20.05 -9.32 0.46
C VAL A 108 -19.30 -8.02 0.19
N VAL A 109 -19.68 -7.26 -0.84
CA VAL A 109 -18.98 -6.02 -1.25
C VAL A 109 -19.03 -4.96 -0.16
N PRO A 110 -20.21 -4.49 0.32
CA PRO A 110 -20.26 -3.50 1.39
C PRO A 110 -19.73 -4.03 2.73
N VAL A 111 -19.89 -5.33 3.02
CA VAL A 111 -19.37 -5.93 4.26
C VAL A 111 -17.84 -5.95 4.25
N CYS A 112 -17.23 -6.49 3.19
CA CYS A 112 -15.79 -6.52 3.02
C CYS A 112 -15.21 -5.11 2.98
N ALA A 113 -15.87 -4.19 2.26
CA ALA A 113 -15.45 -2.80 2.19
C ALA A 113 -15.48 -2.09 3.55
N ALA A 114 -16.54 -2.29 4.32
CA ALA A 114 -16.64 -1.75 5.67
C ALA A 114 -15.55 -2.32 6.59
N LEU A 115 -15.39 -3.65 6.63
CA LEU A 115 -14.42 -4.29 7.52
C LEU A 115 -12.97 -3.92 7.16
N CYS A 116 -12.59 -4.10 5.90
CA CYS A 116 -11.23 -3.81 5.44
C CYS A 116 -10.94 -2.31 5.46
N GLY A 117 -11.90 -1.46 5.04
CA GLY A 117 -11.76 -0.02 5.05
C GLY A 117 -11.67 0.57 6.46
N LEU A 118 -12.48 0.08 7.41
CA LEU A 118 -12.37 0.49 8.82
C LEU A 118 -11.06 0.02 9.44
N ALA A 119 -10.57 -1.18 9.11
CA ALA A 119 -9.26 -1.65 9.54
C ALA A 119 -8.13 -0.75 9.00
N GLY A 120 -8.18 -0.37 7.72
CA GLY A 120 -7.24 0.59 7.13
C GLY A 120 -7.31 1.98 7.77
N GLY A 121 -8.52 2.48 8.03
CA GLY A 121 -8.72 3.75 8.73
C GLY A 121 -8.21 3.71 10.18
N LEU A 122 -8.39 2.59 10.88
CA LEU A 122 -7.83 2.36 12.22
C LEU A 122 -6.31 2.36 12.18
N PHE A 123 -5.69 1.68 11.19
CA PHE A 123 -4.25 1.69 10.97
C PHE A 123 -3.72 3.13 10.85
N SER A 124 -4.30 3.92 9.94
CA SER A 124 -3.90 5.32 9.74
C SER A 124 -4.12 6.18 10.98
N ARG A 125 -5.22 5.96 11.72
CA ARG A 125 -5.47 6.67 12.98
C ARG A 125 -4.40 6.37 14.03
N ILE A 126 -3.95 5.12 14.14
CA ILE A 126 -2.87 4.75 15.06
C ILE A 126 -1.55 5.38 14.60
N LEU A 127 -1.21 5.31 13.31
CA LEU A 127 0.01 5.95 12.79
C LEU A 127 0.03 7.45 13.08
N LEU A 128 -1.09 8.15 12.86
CA LEU A 128 -1.21 9.58 13.15
C LEU A 128 -1.08 9.89 14.64
N LEU A 129 -1.59 9.02 15.52
CA LEU A 129 -1.43 9.17 16.97
C LEU A 129 0.04 9.10 17.38
N PHE A 130 0.79 8.14 16.85
CA PHE A 130 2.22 8.02 17.12
C PHE A 130 3.03 9.16 16.48
N ALA A 131 2.70 9.56 15.25
CA ALA A 131 3.37 10.65 14.54
C ALA A 131 3.18 12.02 15.22
N ARG A 132 1.99 12.31 15.74
CA ARG A 132 1.72 13.53 16.53
C ARG A 132 2.32 13.47 17.94
N GLY A 133 2.70 12.28 18.39
CA GLY A 133 3.20 12.00 19.73
C GLY A 133 2.07 11.65 20.70
N LEU A 134 2.26 10.55 21.42
CA LEU A 134 1.33 10.10 22.45
C LEU A 134 1.31 11.10 23.63
N PRO A 135 0.13 11.43 24.19
CA PRO A 135 0.04 12.21 25.41
C PRO A 135 0.52 11.39 26.62
N GLY A 136 0.99 12.08 27.67
CA GLY A 136 1.36 11.48 28.95
C GLY A 136 2.75 10.84 29.02
N MET A 137 2.99 10.06 30.07
CA MET A 137 4.30 9.48 30.41
C MET A 137 4.81 8.50 29.35
N ALA A 138 3.92 7.79 28.67
CA ALA A 138 4.27 6.85 27.61
C ALA A 138 4.92 7.57 26.42
N GLY A 139 4.31 8.65 25.92
CA GLY A 139 4.89 9.43 24.82
C GLY A 139 6.18 10.14 25.20
N ALA A 140 6.30 10.63 26.43
CA ALA A 140 7.55 11.20 26.93
C ALA A 140 8.69 10.16 26.98
N THR A 141 8.39 8.93 27.42
CA THR A 141 9.34 7.83 27.45
C THR A 141 9.80 7.41 26.06
N ILE A 142 8.86 7.31 25.10
CA ILE A 142 9.17 6.99 23.69
C ILE A 142 10.10 8.05 23.09
N LYS A 143 9.81 9.34 23.30
CA LYS A 143 10.65 10.44 22.82
C LYS A 143 12.03 10.46 23.48
N ARG A 144 12.13 10.07 24.76
CA ARG A 144 13.39 10.04 25.50
C ARG A 144 14.28 8.85 25.11
N HIS A 145 13.69 7.70 24.75
CA HIS A 145 14.41 6.48 24.40
C HIS A 145 13.95 5.90 23.05
N PRO A 146 14.13 6.62 21.93
CA PRO A 146 13.61 6.20 20.62
C PRO A 146 14.21 4.88 20.13
N VAL A 147 15.48 4.63 20.42
CA VAL A 147 16.17 3.39 20.03
C VAL A 147 15.59 2.17 20.77
N ILE A 148 15.31 2.31 22.08
CA ILE A 148 14.70 1.23 22.87
C ILE A 148 13.30 0.93 22.35
N PHE A 149 12.52 1.98 22.07
CA PHE A 149 11.19 1.82 21.48
C PHE A 149 11.24 1.10 20.12
N ALA A 150 12.17 1.49 19.23
CA ALA A 150 12.37 0.82 17.95
C ALA A 150 12.80 -0.66 18.11
N MET A 151 13.67 -0.96 19.08
CA MET A 151 14.04 -2.35 19.40
C MET A 151 12.84 -3.17 19.89
N LEU A 152 11.98 -2.61 20.75
CA LEU A 152 10.76 -3.27 21.22
C LEU A 152 9.77 -3.50 20.07
N CYS A 153 9.62 -2.54 19.15
CA CYS A 153 8.82 -2.73 17.94
C CYS A 153 9.39 -3.85 17.06
N GLY A 154 10.71 -3.87 16.86
CA GLY A 154 11.39 -4.92 16.11
C GLY A 154 11.22 -6.31 16.74
N LEU A 155 11.29 -6.41 18.07
CA LEU A 155 10.97 -7.64 18.80
C LEU A 155 9.51 -8.05 18.57
N GLY A 156 8.58 -7.11 18.63
CA GLY A 156 7.17 -7.37 18.31
C GLY A 156 6.97 -7.90 16.89
N VAL A 157 7.66 -7.32 15.89
CA VAL A 157 7.64 -7.81 14.50
C VAL A 157 8.21 -9.24 14.41
N ALA A 158 9.30 -9.53 15.13
CA ALA A 158 9.87 -10.87 15.18
C ALA A 158 8.89 -11.88 15.77
N LEU A 159 8.19 -11.54 16.86
CA LEU A 159 7.17 -12.39 17.47
C LEU A 159 5.96 -12.61 16.54
N CYS A 160 5.50 -11.58 15.84
CA CYS A 160 4.46 -11.73 14.81
C CYS A 160 4.92 -12.68 13.69
N GLY A 161 6.20 -12.60 13.29
CA GLY A 161 6.81 -13.54 12.34
C GLY A 161 6.74 -14.98 12.80
N LEU A 162 7.23 -15.25 14.02
CA LEU A 162 7.19 -16.61 14.60
C LEU A 162 5.76 -17.14 14.73
N ALA A 163 4.80 -16.29 15.13
CA ALA A 163 3.39 -16.67 15.27
C ALA A 163 2.67 -16.90 13.94
N SER A 164 3.22 -16.41 12.83
CA SER A 164 2.64 -16.52 11.48
C SER A 164 3.48 -17.38 10.53
N HIS A 165 4.36 -18.22 11.07
CA HIS A 165 5.26 -19.08 10.29
C HIS A 165 6.08 -18.30 9.25
N ASP A 166 6.61 -17.14 9.65
CA ASP A 166 7.46 -16.24 8.86
C ASP A 166 6.78 -15.56 7.65
N HIS A 167 5.45 -15.63 7.55
CA HIS A 167 4.71 -15.06 6.42
C HIS A 167 4.56 -13.53 6.44
N VAL A 168 4.74 -12.87 7.60
CA VAL A 168 4.47 -11.43 7.74
C VAL A 168 5.63 -10.49 7.43
N TYR A 169 6.82 -11.02 7.11
CA TYR A 169 7.97 -10.18 6.81
C TYR A 169 7.88 -9.52 5.42
N GLY A 170 8.60 -8.40 5.22
CA GLY A 170 8.70 -7.71 3.93
C GLY A 170 7.37 -7.11 3.44
N THR A 171 7.14 -7.10 2.13
CA THR A 171 5.97 -6.47 1.52
C THR A 171 4.67 -7.29 1.71
N GLY A 172 4.77 -8.60 1.94
CA GLY A 172 3.60 -9.50 1.96
C GLY A 172 3.09 -9.87 0.56
N TYR A 173 3.88 -9.57 -0.46
CA TYR A 173 3.53 -9.72 -1.86
C TYR A 173 3.28 -11.19 -2.28
N GLU A 174 4.22 -12.09 -1.97
CA GLU A 174 4.09 -13.50 -2.33
C GLU A 174 2.86 -14.14 -1.67
N GLN A 175 2.57 -13.73 -0.44
CA GLN A 175 1.42 -14.20 0.33
C GLN A 175 0.11 -13.70 -0.28
N ALA A 176 0.03 -12.41 -0.62
CA ALA A 176 -1.14 -11.85 -1.29
C ALA A 176 -1.39 -12.50 -2.66
N ARG A 177 -0.32 -12.73 -3.44
CA ARG A 177 -0.40 -13.45 -4.71
C ARG A 177 -0.87 -14.90 -4.54
N ALA A 178 -0.34 -15.62 -3.55
CA ALA A 178 -0.74 -16.99 -3.25
C ALA A 178 -2.22 -17.08 -2.82
N ILE A 179 -2.71 -16.09 -2.08
CA ILE A 179 -4.12 -15.96 -1.70
C ILE A 179 -5.00 -15.73 -2.95
N ILE A 180 -4.62 -14.83 -3.85
CA ILE A 180 -5.37 -14.52 -5.08
C ILE A 180 -5.54 -15.75 -5.98
N HIS A 181 -4.46 -16.51 -6.15
CA HIS A 181 -4.48 -17.73 -6.97
C HIS A 181 -5.05 -18.95 -6.23
N GLY A 182 -5.36 -18.84 -4.93
CA GLY A 182 -5.80 -19.97 -4.11
C GLY A 182 -4.75 -21.08 -3.98
N THR A 183 -3.46 -20.77 -4.18
CA THR A 183 -2.35 -21.73 -4.27
C THR A 183 -1.45 -21.78 -3.03
N GLY A 184 -1.80 -21.08 -1.95
CA GLY A 184 -0.98 -21.01 -0.73
C GLY A 184 -1.68 -21.51 0.53
N GLY A 185 -0.98 -22.33 1.32
CA GLY A 185 -1.31 -22.64 2.71
C GLY A 185 -1.04 -21.46 3.65
N VAL A 186 -1.47 -20.26 3.26
CA VAL A 186 -1.39 -19.08 4.12
C VAL A 186 -2.48 -19.23 5.16
N ASP A 187 -2.10 -19.30 6.43
CA ASP A 187 -3.05 -19.43 7.53
C ASP A 187 -4.10 -18.30 7.51
N TYR A 188 -5.34 -18.64 7.91
CA TYR A 188 -6.48 -17.72 8.11
C TYR A 188 -6.27 -16.68 9.24
N SER A 189 -5.03 -16.28 9.46
CA SER A 189 -4.59 -15.26 10.43
C SER A 189 -3.53 -14.35 9.84
N PHE A 190 -3.15 -14.52 8.57
CA PHE A 190 -2.15 -13.70 7.90
C PHE A 190 -2.53 -12.21 7.92
N GLY A 191 -3.77 -11.85 7.61
CA GLY A 191 -4.23 -10.45 7.62
C GLY A 191 -3.99 -9.76 8.96
N PRO A 192 -4.51 -10.29 10.08
CA PRO A 192 -4.28 -9.74 11.42
C PRO A 192 -2.80 -9.68 11.83
N TRP A 193 -2.02 -10.73 11.58
CA TRP A 193 -0.59 -10.72 11.92
C TRP A 193 0.20 -9.74 11.07
N LYS A 194 -0.11 -9.64 9.78
CA LYS A 194 0.50 -8.67 8.85
C LYS A 194 0.14 -7.24 9.24
N PHE A 195 -1.09 -6.99 9.69
CA PHE A 195 -1.52 -5.71 10.24
C PHE A 195 -0.65 -5.32 11.44
N ALA A 196 -0.51 -6.22 12.42
CA ALA A 196 0.28 -5.97 13.62
C ALA A 196 1.76 -5.72 13.29
N ALA A 197 2.38 -6.58 12.46
CA ALA A 197 3.78 -6.45 12.06
C ALA A 197 4.05 -5.16 11.29
N THR A 198 3.16 -4.78 10.36
CA THR A 198 3.29 -3.54 9.58
C THR A 198 3.10 -2.32 10.46
N LEU A 199 2.17 -2.37 11.42
CA LEU A 199 1.93 -1.28 12.37
C LEU A 199 3.15 -1.05 13.26
N LEU A 200 3.69 -2.11 13.86
CA LEU A 200 4.90 -2.06 14.68
C LEU A 200 6.11 -1.55 13.88
N SER A 201 6.27 -2.03 12.64
CA SER A 201 7.33 -1.55 11.74
C SER A 201 7.17 -0.05 11.47
N SER A 202 5.96 0.41 11.17
CA SER A 202 5.68 1.81 10.82
C SER A 202 5.83 2.78 12.00
N ILE A 203 5.36 2.41 13.20
CA ILE A 203 5.48 3.28 14.38
C ILE A 203 6.91 3.34 14.92
N SER A 204 7.76 2.34 14.61
CA SER A 204 9.17 2.31 15.05
C SER A 204 10.03 3.45 14.49
N GLY A 205 9.56 4.13 13.43
CA GLY A 205 10.25 5.27 12.81
C GLY A 205 11.30 4.87 11.77
N ILE A 206 11.41 3.59 11.41
CA ILE A 206 12.27 3.16 10.30
C ILE A 206 11.71 3.65 8.95
N PRO A 207 12.57 4.03 8.00
CA PRO A 207 12.12 4.44 6.68
C PRO A 207 11.53 3.24 5.92
N GLY A 208 10.34 3.40 5.36
CA GLY A 208 9.65 2.36 4.61
C GLY A 208 8.35 2.86 3.96
N GLY A 209 7.87 2.13 2.96
CA GLY A 209 6.56 2.32 2.37
C GLY A 209 5.47 1.53 3.12
N ILE A 210 4.23 2.01 3.05
CA ILE A 210 3.05 1.31 3.60
C ILE A 210 2.13 0.75 2.51
N PHE A 211 2.34 1.10 1.24
CA PHE A 211 1.43 0.75 0.14
C PHE A 211 1.35 -0.75 -0.10
N ALA A 212 2.48 -1.41 -0.38
CA ALA A 212 2.47 -2.85 -0.66
C ALA A 212 2.01 -3.69 0.56
N PRO A 213 2.48 -3.43 1.79
CA PRO A 213 1.94 -4.09 2.98
C PRO A 213 0.45 -3.86 3.18
N SER A 214 -0.09 -2.68 2.84
CA SER A 214 -1.52 -2.39 2.97
C SER A 214 -2.36 -3.24 2.02
N LEU A 215 -1.91 -3.42 0.76
CA LEU A 215 -2.56 -4.34 -0.17
C LEU A 215 -2.52 -5.78 0.36
N ALA A 216 -1.38 -6.23 0.89
CA ALA A 216 -1.27 -7.57 1.46
C ALA A 216 -2.17 -7.79 2.69
N ILE A 217 -2.29 -6.79 3.57
CA ILE A 217 -3.21 -6.85 4.72
C ILE A 217 -4.65 -6.94 4.24
N GLY A 218 -5.04 -6.10 3.27
CA GLY A 218 -6.37 -6.14 2.66
C GLY A 218 -6.70 -7.50 2.05
N ALA A 219 -5.73 -8.11 1.36
CA ALA A 219 -5.86 -9.46 0.81
C ALA A 219 -6.07 -10.52 1.90
N GLY A 220 -5.28 -10.48 2.98
CA GLY A 220 -5.40 -11.40 4.10
C GLY A 220 -6.72 -11.26 4.88
N LEU A 221 -7.12 -10.03 5.20
CA LEU A 221 -8.38 -9.79 5.91
C LEU A 221 -9.59 -10.22 5.07
N ALA A 222 -9.55 -10.01 3.76
CA ALA A 222 -10.58 -10.49 2.86
C ALA A 222 -10.57 -12.01 2.68
N SER A 223 -9.40 -12.66 2.67
CA SER A 223 -9.35 -14.13 2.64
C SER A 223 -9.98 -14.76 3.87
N ASP A 224 -9.83 -14.15 5.06
CA ASP A 224 -10.48 -14.65 6.28
C ASP A 224 -12.01 -14.59 6.16
N LEU A 225 -12.54 -13.61 5.40
CA LEU A 225 -13.97 -13.46 5.14
C LEU A 225 -14.53 -14.54 4.20
N SER A 226 -13.68 -15.24 3.44
CA SER A 226 -14.09 -16.37 2.59
C SER A 226 -14.67 -17.54 3.39
N LEU A 227 -14.32 -17.65 4.68
CA LEU A 227 -14.90 -18.65 5.59
C LEU A 227 -16.41 -18.47 5.79
N LEU A 228 -16.87 -17.20 5.76
CA LEU A 228 -18.26 -16.80 5.93
C LEU A 228 -18.99 -16.71 4.57
N PHE A 229 -18.28 -16.29 3.52
CA PHE A 229 -18.83 -16.12 2.17
C PHE A 229 -18.22 -17.12 1.18
N ARG A 230 -18.38 -18.42 1.45
CA ARG A 230 -17.78 -19.51 0.67
C ARG A 230 -18.24 -19.58 -0.79
N GLU A 231 -19.41 -19.01 -1.09
CA GLU A 231 -19.96 -18.97 -2.45
C GLU A 231 -19.31 -17.88 -3.33
N VAL A 232 -18.55 -16.97 -2.72
CA VAL A 232 -17.88 -15.88 -3.42
C VAL A 232 -16.48 -16.35 -3.87
N PRO A 233 -16.11 -16.17 -5.15
CA PRO A 233 -14.76 -16.45 -5.61
C PRO A 233 -13.72 -15.67 -4.80
N ILE A 234 -12.71 -16.36 -4.26
CA ILE A 234 -11.70 -15.76 -3.37
C ILE A 234 -10.95 -14.60 -4.04
N GLY A 235 -10.67 -14.69 -5.35
CA GLY A 235 -10.04 -13.61 -6.12
C GLY A 235 -10.84 -12.31 -6.05
N ALA A 236 -12.15 -12.36 -6.31
CA ALA A 236 -13.01 -11.17 -6.24
C ALA A 236 -13.05 -10.57 -4.82
N LEU A 237 -13.14 -11.44 -3.79
CA LEU A 237 -13.16 -11.01 -2.40
C LEU A 237 -11.87 -10.30 -2.00
N VAL A 238 -10.73 -10.86 -2.41
CA VAL A 238 -9.39 -10.34 -2.14
C VAL A 238 -9.18 -8.99 -2.82
N LEU A 239 -9.58 -8.84 -4.08
CA LEU A 239 -9.50 -7.55 -4.79
C LEU A 239 -10.31 -6.46 -4.08
N ILE A 240 -11.52 -6.78 -3.65
CA ILE A 240 -12.34 -5.85 -2.86
C ILE A 240 -11.62 -5.49 -1.56
N GLY A 241 -11.04 -6.47 -0.86
CA GLY A 241 -10.25 -6.25 0.36
C GLY A 241 -9.05 -5.34 0.18
N MET A 242 -8.26 -5.58 -0.86
CA MET A 242 -7.07 -4.80 -1.22
C MET A 242 -7.44 -3.33 -1.47
N VAL A 243 -8.41 -3.08 -2.35
CA VAL A 243 -8.89 -1.73 -2.66
C VAL A 243 -9.44 -1.06 -1.42
N SER A 244 -10.27 -1.76 -0.64
CA SER A 244 -10.97 -1.19 0.51
C SER A 244 -10.02 -0.83 1.65
N TYR A 245 -9.08 -1.73 1.98
CA TYR A 245 -8.09 -1.47 3.03
C TYR A 245 -7.17 -0.31 2.64
N LEU A 246 -6.63 -0.31 1.42
CA LEU A 246 -5.77 0.77 0.95
C LEU A 246 -6.53 2.10 0.95
N THR A 247 -7.78 2.12 0.47
CA THR A 247 -8.65 3.31 0.54
C THR A 247 -8.83 3.81 1.96
N GLY A 248 -9.04 2.91 2.93
CA GLY A 248 -9.12 3.24 4.35
C GLY A 248 -7.84 3.89 4.88
N VAL A 249 -6.68 3.37 4.46
CA VAL A 249 -5.36 3.87 4.86
C VAL A 249 -5.07 5.24 4.26
N VAL A 250 -5.17 5.38 2.94
CA VAL A 250 -4.70 6.59 2.22
C VAL A 250 -5.78 7.62 1.93
N GLN A 251 -7.07 7.27 2.06
CA GLN A 251 -8.21 8.14 1.72
C GLN A 251 -8.26 8.55 0.22
N ALA A 252 -7.66 7.74 -0.66
CA ALA A 252 -7.61 7.92 -2.11
C ALA A 252 -8.27 6.70 -2.83
N PRO A 253 -9.61 6.67 -2.94
CA PRO A 253 -10.33 5.53 -3.49
C PRO A 253 -10.02 5.26 -4.97
N ILE A 254 -9.88 6.29 -5.81
CA ILE A 254 -9.66 6.11 -7.26
C ILE A 254 -8.26 5.50 -7.48
N THR A 255 -7.26 6.01 -6.78
CA THR A 255 -5.89 5.52 -6.79
C THR A 255 -5.83 4.08 -6.33
N SER A 256 -6.50 3.76 -5.22
CA SER A 256 -6.53 2.40 -4.67
C SER A 256 -7.13 1.41 -5.66
N PHE A 257 -8.22 1.81 -6.34
CA PHE A 257 -8.85 1.03 -7.40
C PHE A 257 -7.91 0.81 -8.59
N VAL A 258 -7.32 1.88 -9.14
CA VAL A 258 -6.46 1.81 -10.32
C VAL A 258 -5.17 1.03 -10.04
N ILE A 259 -4.53 1.25 -8.89
CA ILE A 259 -3.37 0.45 -8.44
C ILE A 259 -3.72 -1.02 -8.45
N THR A 260 -4.81 -1.40 -7.78
CA THR A 260 -5.17 -2.80 -7.65
C THR A 260 -5.50 -3.38 -9.03
N SER A 261 -6.30 -2.69 -9.84
CA SER A 261 -6.69 -3.15 -11.17
C SER A 261 -5.51 -3.34 -12.13
N GLU A 262 -4.54 -2.43 -12.17
CA GLU A 262 -3.35 -2.60 -13.02
C GLU A 262 -2.44 -3.74 -12.55
N MET A 263 -2.47 -4.07 -11.26
CA MET A 263 -1.67 -5.18 -10.73
C MET A 263 -2.31 -6.54 -10.89
N THR A 264 -3.62 -6.62 -11.15
CA THR A 264 -4.39 -7.85 -11.01
C THR A 264 -5.15 -8.30 -12.27
N ASN A 265 -4.83 -7.71 -13.44
CA ASN A 265 -5.43 -7.91 -14.78
C ASN A 265 -6.66 -8.83 -14.88
#